data_AF-A0A1M6RE96-F1
#
_entry.id   AF-A0A1M6RE96-F1
#
_cell.length_a   1.000
_cell.length_b   1.000
_cell.length_c   1.000
_cell.angle_alpha   90.00
_cell.angle_beta   90.00
_cell.angle_gamma   90.00
#
_symmetry.space_group_name_H-M   'P 1'
#
loop_
_entity.id
_entity.type
_entity.pdbx_description
1 polymer ?
#
loop_
_entity_poly.entity_id
_entity_poly.type
_entity_poly.pdbx_seq_one_letter_code
_entity_poly.pdbx_strand_id
1 'polypeptide(L)'
;MKKITSLVLVTLLVCSLSISSVFADTNADQVEGKLFIETISEEEFVKDLAREKGISIEEARILNNQNTEKALYSRNKNSYLGIGTRGHTDKVYYKRAYKIYRLNSDVSAEIGAKFKVLNSAGNKEILETCGNPYTRKAAGASIVDWEELSVYTDPAGNYPTQSVTVLGCGYFYFEIDNGASVGFDLAGFSASGSTSTTTTYTSRTMDLQLDVDASDL
;
A
#
# COMPACT_ATOMS: atom_id res chain seq x y z
N MET A 1 -25.44 -44.15 17.25
CA MET A 1 -24.66 -44.92 16.26
C MET A 1 -24.40 -44.03 15.06
N LYS A 2 -23.16 -44.07 14.55
CA LYS A 2 -22.62 -43.27 13.45
C LYS A 2 -23.40 -43.45 12.15
N LYS A 3 -23.52 -42.39 11.34
CA LYS A 3 -22.98 -42.34 9.96
C LYS A 3 -23.01 -40.90 9.41
N ILE A 4 -21.81 -40.46 9.02
CA ILE A 4 -21.44 -39.23 8.31
C ILE A 4 -21.31 -39.62 6.83
N THR A 5 -21.80 -38.78 5.92
CA THR A 5 -21.30 -38.56 4.53
C THR A 5 -22.03 -37.32 3.99
N SER A 6 -21.46 -36.12 4.05
CA SER A 6 -20.54 -35.53 3.05
C SER A 6 -21.14 -35.48 1.64
N LEU A 7 -21.62 -34.31 1.23
CA LEU A 7 -21.71 -33.94 -0.19
C LEU A 7 -21.24 -32.49 -0.34
N VAL A 8 -20.08 -32.37 -0.96
CA VAL A 8 -19.37 -31.15 -1.31
C VAL A 8 -20.18 -30.40 -2.37
N LEU A 9 -20.57 -29.16 -2.06
CA LEU A 9 -21.17 -28.25 -3.03
C LEU A 9 -20.04 -27.66 -3.88
N VAL A 10 -19.73 -28.33 -5.00
CA VAL A 10 -18.87 -27.78 -6.05
C VAL A 10 -19.70 -26.77 -6.84
N THR A 11 -19.53 -25.48 -6.55
CA THR A 11 -20.09 -24.41 -7.39
C THR A 11 -19.24 -24.29 -8.66
N LEU A 12 -19.63 -25.02 -9.69
CA LEU A 12 -19.27 -24.76 -11.09
C LEU A 12 -19.88 -23.41 -11.48
N LEU A 13 -19.11 -22.32 -11.38
CA LEU A 13 -19.44 -21.09 -12.10
C LEU A 13 -18.73 -21.13 -13.45
N VAL A 14 -19.57 -21.15 -14.48
CA VAL A 14 -19.28 -21.36 -15.89
C VAL A 14 -18.51 -20.17 -16.45
N CYS A 15 -17.21 -20.32 -16.70
CA CYS A 15 -16.46 -19.47 -17.64
C CYS A 15 -16.82 -19.90 -19.07
N SER A 16 -17.90 -19.35 -19.64
CA SER A 16 -18.15 -19.46 -21.08
C SER A 16 -18.88 -18.25 -21.63
N LEU A 17 -18.12 -17.19 -21.94
CA LEU A 17 -18.36 -16.34 -23.10
C LEU A 17 -16.99 -15.86 -23.61
N SER A 18 -16.45 -16.61 -24.56
CA SER A 18 -15.34 -16.18 -25.42
C SER A 18 -15.90 -15.27 -26.51
N ILE A 19 -15.63 -13.97 -26.39
CA ILE A 19 -15.60 -13.05 -27.54
C ILE A 19 -14.14 -12.68 -27.74
N SER A 20 -13.58 -13.09 -28.87
CA SER A 20 -12.24 -12.78 -29.30
C SER A 20 -12.12 -11.27 -29.54
N SER A 21 -11.54 -10.53 -28.58
CA SER A 21 -11.03 -9.19 -28.86
C SER A 21 -9.59 -9.30 -29.38
N VAL A 22 -9.38 -8.62 -30.49
CA VAL A 22 -8.14 -8.50 -31.25
C VAL A 22 -6.99 -8.13 -30.30
N PHE A 23 -5.91 -8.91 -30.36
CA PHE A 23 -4.69 -8.69 -29.58
C PHE A 23 -4.11 -7.30 -29.86
N ALA A 24 -4.36 -6.35 -28.95
CA ALA A 24 -3.35 -5.36 -28.62
C ALA A 24 -2.30 -6.08 -27.78
N ASP A 25 -1.02 -5.80 -28.01
CA ASP A 25 0.11 -6.44 -27.34
C ASP A 25 0.00 -6.22 -25.82
N THR A 26 -0.58 -7.19 -25.12
CA THR A 26 -0.82 -7.15 -23.66
C THR A 26 0.44 -7.34 -22.81
N ASN A 27 1.63 -7.31 -23.40
CA ASN A 27 2.90 -7.48 -22.70
C ASN A 27 3.59 -6.15 -22.40
N ALA A 28 2.85 -5.22 -21.79
CA ALA A 28 3.51 -4.14 -21.09
C ALA A 28 4.05 -4.74 -19.79
N ASP A 29 5.29 -5.24 -19.83
CA ASP A 29 5.95 -5.81 -18.67
C ASP A 29 6.05 -4.75 -17.58
N GLN A 30 5.47 -5.05 -16.41
CA GLN A 30 5.54 -4.17 -15.25
C GLN A 30 7.01 -3.87 -14.93
N VAL A 31 7.37 -2.60 -14.93
CA VAL A 31 8.73 -2.17 -14.57
C VAL A 31 8.71 -1.65 -13.14
N GLU A 32 9.42 -2.35 -12.26
CA GLU A 32 9.67 -1.91 -10.89
C GLU A 32 10.54 -0.65 -10.86
N GLY A 33 10.11 0.35 -10.11
CA GLY A 33 10.85 1.60 -9.92
C GLY A 33 11.69 1.64 -8.65
N LYS A 34 12.40 2.76 -8.49
CA LYS A 34 13.27 3.02 -7.35
C LYS A 34 12.47 3.30 -6.06
N LEU A 35 13.04 2.94 -4.92
CA LEU A 35 12.58 3.36 -3.58
C LEU A 35 12.84 4.85 -3.35
N PHE A 36 11.80 5.57 -2.91
CA PHE A 36 11.87 6.96 -2.46
C PHE A 36 11.56 7.04 -0.97
N ILE A 37 12.30 7.88 -0.24
CA ILE A 37 12.13 8.09 1.20
C ILE A 37 12.13 9.59 1.47
N GLU A 38 11.10 10.06 2.16
CA GLU A 38 10.90 11.45 2.51
C GLU A 38 10.68 11.60 4.02
N THR A 39 11.15 12.71 4.58
CA THR A 39 10.79 13.09 5.95
C THR A 39 9.46 13.82 5.93
N ILE A 40 8.53 13.38 6.76
CA ILE A 40 7.23 14.02 6.96
C ILE A 40 7.16 14.65 8.35
N SER A 41 6.22 15.56 8.55
CA SER A 41 5.97 16.14 9.88
C SER A 41 5.19 15.17 10.77
N GLU A 42 5.37 15.30 12.08
CA GLU A 42 4.50 14.62 13.05
C GLU A 42 3.03 14.96 12.83
N GLU A 43 2.74 16.23 12.52
CA GLU A 43 1.37 16.70 12.30
C GLU A 43 0.70 15.99 11.10
N GLU A 44 1.45 15.77 10.02
CA GLU A 44 0.97 14.99 8.88
C GLU A 44 0.68 13.54 9.28
N PHE A 45 1.57 12.93 10.07
CA PHE A 45 1.39 11.57 10.57
C PHE A 45 0.16 11.44 11.48
N VAL A 46 0.00 12.35 12.45
CA VAL A 46 -1.14 12.35 13.39
C VAL A 46 -2.47 12.58 12.68
N LYS A 47 -2.52 13.45 11.66
CA LYS A 47 -3.75 13.66 10.86
C LYS A 47 -4.18 12.41 10.12
N ASP A 48 -3.24 11.65 9.60
CA ASP A 48 -3.56 10.40 8.92
C ASP A 48 -3.93 9.30 9.92
N LEU A 49 -3.31 9.26 11.09
CA LEU A 49 -3.71 8.38 12.19
C LEU A 49 -5.16 8.64 12.62
N ALA A 50 -5.52 9.91 12.76
CA ALA A 50 -6.87 10.34 13.09
C ALA A 50 -7.88 9.86 12.05
N ARG A 51 -7.57 10.04 10.75
CA ARG A 51 -8.41 9.59 9.64
C ARG A 51 -8.57 8.07 9.62
N GLU A 52 -7.47 7.33 9.78
CA GLU A 52 -7.45 5.87 9.76
C GLU A 52 -8.26 5.27 10.92
N LYS A 53 -8.09 5.81 12.13
CA LYS A 53 -8.77 5.31 13.33
C LYS A 53 -10.18 5.89 13.53
N GLY A 54 -10.58 6.88 12.74
CA GLY A 54 -11.86 7.57 12.90
C GLY A 54 -11.97 8.32 14.24
N ILE A 55 -10.86 8.88 14.72
CA ILE A 55 -10.76 9.61 16.00
C ILE A 55 -10.40 11.08 15.75
N SER A 56 -10.50 11.93 16.77
CA SER A 56 -10.04 13.31 16.67
C SER A 56 -8.52 13.42 16.55
N ILE A 57 -8.03 14.54 16.02
CA ILE A 57 -6.58 14.82 15.92
C ILE A 57 -5.91 14.78 17.29
N GLU A 58 -6.59 15.25 18.34
CA GLU A 58 -6.04 15.26 19.71
C GLU A 58 -5.93 13.85 20.29
N GLU A 59 -6.96 13.01 20.10
CA GLU A 59 -6.90 11.60 20.48
C GLU A 59 -5.81 10.85 19.73
N ALA A 60 -5.63 11.14 18.44
CA ALA A 60 -4.54 10.57 17.65
C ALA A 60 -3.16 11.03 18.15
N ARG A 61 -3.02 12.27 18.59
CA ARG A 61 -1.77 12.78 19.18
C ARG A 61 -1.44 12.06 20.49
N ILE A 62 -2.44 11.88 21.35
CA ILE A 62 -2.29 11.13 22.61
C ILE A 62 -1.89 9.68 22.32
N LEU A 63 -2.59 9.01 21.39
CA LEU A 63 -2.28 7.65 20.97
C LEU A 63 -0.86 7.51 20.42
N ASN A 64 -0.45 8.44 19.55
CA ASN A 64 0.91 8.51 19.01
C ASN A 64 1.96 8.60 20.13
N ASN A 65 1.75 9.47 21.12
CA ASN A 65 2.66 9.62 22.26
C ASN A 65 2.71 8.35 23.13
N GLN A 66 1.55 7.77 23.45
CA GLN A 66 1.47 6.53 24.24
C GLN A 66 2.20 5.36 23.56
N ASN A 67 2.08 5.23 22.23
CA ASN A 67 2.81 4.21 21.48
C ASN A 67 4.32 4.42 21.56
N THR A 68 4.79 5.67 21.48
CA THR A 68 6.21 6.02 21.68
C THR A 68 6.67 5.65 23.09
N GLU A 69 5.95 6.09 24.12
CA GLU A 69 6.30 5.86 25.53
C GLU A 69 6.35 4.37 25.85
N LYS A 70 5.38 3.59 25.38
CA LYS A 70 5.35 2.14 25.55
C LYS A 70 6.56 1.46 24.91
N ALA A 71 6.96 1.89 23.71
CA ALA A 71 8.14 1.35 23.04
C ALA A 71 9.43 1.69 23.82
N LEU A 72 9.56 2.93 24.30
CA LEU A 72 10.71 3.37 25.10
C LEU A 72 10.77 2.66 26.46
N TYR A 73 9.65 2.53 27.17
CA TYR A 73 9.58 1.86 28.47
C TYR A 73 9.95 0.38 28.38
N SER A 74 9.50 -0.31 27.33
CA SER A 74 9.81 -1.73 27.10
C SER A 74 11.31 -1.98 26.95
N ARG A 75 12.06 -1.00 26.40
CA ARG A 75 13.52 -1.05 26.26
C ARG A 75 14.26 -0.68 27.54
N ASN A 76 13.73 0.29 28.29
CA ASN A 76 14.37 0.84 29.49
C ASN A 76 13.98 0.14 30.81
N LYS A 77 13.46 -1.08 30.75
CA LYS A 77 13.01 -1.83 31.95
C LYS A 77 14.11 -2.04 33.00
N ASN A 78 15.38 -1.95 32.61
CA ASN A 78 16.55 -2.05 33.50
C ASN A 78 17.24 -0.71 33.83
N SER A 79 16.90 0.41 33.18
CA SER A 79 17.55 1.71 33.40
C SER A 79 16.85 2.60 34.44
N TYR A 80 15.70 2.15 34.97
CA TYR A 80 15.03 2.78 36.12
C TYR A 80 15.55 2.32 37.50
N LEU A 81 16.53 1.39 37.54
CA LEU A 81 17.21 0.99 38.77
C LEU A 81 18.62 1.61 38.83
N GLY A 82 18.66 2.88 39.20
CA GLY A 82 19.81 3.48 39.88
C GLY A 82 21.09 3.75 39.08
N ILE A 83 21.48 5.02 39.09
CA ILE A 83 22.88 5.50 38.98
C ILE A 83 23.50 5.41 37.57
N GLY A 84 23.34 6.51 36.83
CA GLY A 84 24.40 7.09 35.99
C GLY A 84 24.84 6.29 34.77
N THR A 85 24.07 6.33 33.68
CA THR A 85 24.57 5.94 32.35
C THR A 85 24.21 6.97 31.30
N ARG A 86 25.29 7.54 30.74
CA ARG A 86 25.43 8.49 29.64
C ARG A 86 24.26 8.56 28.63
N GLY A 87 23.61 9.73 28.55
CA GLY A 87 23.36 10.46 27.30
C GLY A 87 22.75 9.72 26.11
N HIS A 88 21.86 8.75 26.31
CA HIS A 88 21.11 8.17 25.20
C HIS A 88 20.03 9.16 24.75
N THR A 89 20.20 9.73 23.56
CA THR A 89 19.17 10.58 22.93
C THR A 89 18.38 9.70 21.99
N ASP A 90 17.30 9.13 22.51
CA ASP A 90 16.28 8.50 21.68
C ASP A 90 15.64 9.59 20.80
N LYS A 91 15.60 9.34 19.49
CA LYS A 91 15.01 10.28 18.52
C LYS A 91 13.92 9.58 17.72
N VAL A 92 12.77 10.24 17.62
CA VAL A 92 11.66 9.78 16.80
C VAL A 92 11.63 10.58 15.51
N TYR A 93 11.46 9.87 14.39
CA TYR A 93 11.33 10.42 13.05
C TYR A 93 10.07 9.91 12.40
N TYR A 94 9.49 10.72 11.52
CA TYR A 94 8.35 10.33 10.70
C TYR A 94 8.78 10.34 9.24
N LYS A 95 8.53 9.23 8.55
CA LYS A 95 9.02 8.99 7.20
C LYS A 95 7.89 8.49 6.31
N ARG A 96 7.92 8.87 5.04
CA ARG A 96 7.11 8.28 3.98
C ARG A 96 8.07 7.53 3.06
N ALA A 97 7.76 6.28 2.75
CA ALA A 97 8.48 5.52 1.73
C ALA A 97 7.49 5.06 0.65
N TYR A 98 7.92 5.09 -0.60
CA TYR A 98 7.10 4.68 -1.73
C TYR A 98 7.94 4.20 -2.92
N LYS A 99 7.33 3.38 -3.78
CA LYS A 99 7.86 2.93 -5.07
C LYS A 99 6.83 3.17 -6.15
N ILE A 100 7.31 3.50 -7.35
CA ILE A 100 6.47 3.69 -8.54
C ILE A 100 6.70 2.52 -9.49
N TYR A 101 5.63 1.89 -9.97
CA TYR A 101 5.63 0.80 -10.94
C TYR A 101 5.00 1.28 -12.23
N ARG A 102 5.72 1.14 -13.34
CA ARG A 102 5.20 1.52 -14.66
C ARG A 102 4.48 0.34 -15.29
N LEU A 103 3.26 0.58 -15.76
CA LEU A 103 2.58 -0.34 -16.68
C LEU A 103 3.15 -0.15 -18.08
N ASN A 104 3.21 1.10 -18.55
CA ASN A 104 3.75 1.47 -19.87
C ASN A 104 4.48 2.84 -19.79
N SER A 105 4.76 3.47 -20.93
CA SER A 105 5.42 4.80 -20.99
C SER A 105 4.63 5.92 -20.30
N ASP A 106 3.31 5.79 -20.22
CA ASP A 106 2.38 6.88 -19.88
C ASP A 106 1.65 6.64 -18.55
N VAL A 107 1.51 5.38 -18.14
CA VAL A 107 0.70 4.97 -16.98
C VAL A 107 1.56 4.26 -15.93
N SER A 108 1.45 4.71 -14.68
CA SER A 108 2.16 4.11 -13.55
C SER A 108 1.36 4.17 -12.25
N ALA A 109 1.56 3.15 -11.40
CA ALA A 109 1.00 3.04 -10.06
C ALA A 109 2.09 3.30 -9.02
N GLU A 110 1.69 3.70 -7.82
CA GLU A 110 2.55 3.89 -6.66
C GLU A 110 2.05 2.99 -5.52
N ILE A 111 2.97 2.35 -4.81
CA ILE A 111 2.73 1.74 -3.51
C ILE A 111 3.52 2.52 -2.46
N GLY A 112 2.91 2.81 -1.31
CA GLY A 112 3.54 3.60 -0.28
C GLY A 112 3.00 3.35 1.12
N ALA A 113 3.80 3.75 2.11
CA ALA A 113 3.42 3.73 3.51
C ALA A 113 4.14 4.84 4.28
N LYS A 114 3.60 5.16 5.46
CA LYS A 114 4.21 6.10 6.41
C LYS A 114 4.63 5.35 7.65
N PHE A 115 5.80 5.70 8.15
CA PHE A 115 6.51 5.01 9.22
C PHE A 115 6.88 6.00 10.32
N LYS A 116 6.68 5.58 11.55
CA LYS A 116 7.32 6.21 12.72
C LYS A 116 8.52 5.37 13.10
N VAL A 117 9.66 6.04 13.22
CA VAL A 117 10.96 5.40 13.38
C VAL A 117 11.61 5.90 14.65
N LEU A 118 12.05 4.99 15.50
CA LEU A 118 12.86 5.27 16.67
C LEU A 118 14.32 4.99 16.35
N ASN A 119 15.19 5.96 16.55
CA ASN A 119 16.62 5.77 16.58
C ASN A 119 17.11 5.84 18.03
N SER A 120 17.66 4.73 18.52
CA SER A 120 18.29 4.66 19.84
C SER A 120 19.73 4.21 19.68
N ALA A 121 20.66 5.11 20.00
CA ALA A 121 22.10 4.85 19.94
C ALA A 121 22.60 4.28 18.59
N GLY A 122 21.98 4.70 17.48
CA GLY A 122 22.34 4.24 16.13
C GLY A 122 21.53 3.04 15.63
N ASN A 123 20.75 2.40 16.51
CA ASN A 123 19.83 1.32 16.13
C ASN A 123 18.46 1.93 15.81
N LYS A 124 18.05 1.80 14.54
CA LYS A 124 16.73 2.25 14.08
C LYS A 124 15.72 1.11 14.20
N GLU A 125 14.48 1.45 14.53
CA GLU A 125 13.33 0.53 14.55
C GLU A 125 12.10 1.24 14.03
N ILE A 126 11.26 0.51 13.31
CA ILE A 126 9.93 0.96 12.94
C ILE A 126 9.02 0.66 14.12
N LEU A 127 8.41 1.71 14.70
CA LEU A 127 7.51 1.60 15.84
C LEU A 127 6.05 1.37 15.44
N GLU A 128 5.67 1.86 14.27
CA GLU A 128 4.32 1.72 13.71
C GLU A 128 4.31 2.20 12.26
N THR A 129 3.36 1.67 11.51
CA THR A 129 2.89 2.23 10.25
C THR A 129 1.58 2.96 10.47
N CYS A 130 1.32 3.99 9.68
CA CYS A 130 0.12 4.82 9.82
C CYS A 130 -0.40 5.32 8.48
N GLY A 131 -1.71 5.59 8.42
CA GLY A 131 -2.42 6.12 7.27
C GLY A 131 -2.92 5.05 6.32
N ASN A 132 -2.93 3.79 6.76
CA ASN A 132 -2.90 2.57 5.95
C ASN A 132 -1.78 2.58 4.89
N PRO A 133 -1.15 1.44 4.60
CA PRO A 133 -0.45 1.33 3.33
C PRO A 133 -1.43 1.60 2.18
N TYR A 134 -0.94 2.11 1.05
CA TYR A 134 -1.80 2.47 -0.08
C TYR A 134 -1.19 2.07 -1.41
N THR A 135 -2.07 1.88 -2.39
CA THR A 135 -1.75 1.87 -3.82
C THR A 135 -2.56 2.96 -4.52
N ARG A 136 -1.97 3.63 -5.52
CA ARG A 136 -2.68 4.67 -6.29
C ARG A 136 -2.08 4.91 -7.66
N LYS A 137 -2.85 5.57 -8.53
CA LYS A 137 -2.33 6.16 -9.77
C LYS A 137 -1.23 7.17 -9.46
N ALA A 138 -0.05 6.98 -10.03
CA ALA A 138 1.09 7.88 -9.93
C ALA A 138 1.21 8.79 -11.16
N ALA A 139 0.98 8.23 -12.35
CA ALA A 139 0.92 8.97 -13.62
C ALA A 139 -0.05 8.29 -14.59
N GLY A 140 -0.56 9.05 -15.55
CA GLY A 140 -1.53 8.59 -16.54
C GLY A 140 -2.38 9.72 -17.08
N ALA A 141 -3.06 9.47 -18.20
CA ALA A 141 -4.10 10.36 -18.69
C ALA A 141 -5.22 10.53 -17.65
N SER A 142 -5.90 11.68 -17.66
CA SER A 142 -6.94 12.00 -16.67
C SER A 142 -8.12 11.02 -16.67
N ILE A 143 -8.39 10.38 -17.80
CA ILE A 143 -9.47 9.39 -17.95
C ILE A 143 -9.13 8.02 -17.38
N VAL A 144 -7.84 7.73 -17.15
CA VAL A 144 -7.37 6.46 -16.62
C VAL A 144 -7.35 6.55 -15.12
N ASP A 145 -8.05 5.66 -14.43
CA ASP A 145 -8.09 5.57 -12.97
C ASP A 145 -7.49 4.26 -12.46
N TRP A 146 -7.13 4.25 -11.17
CA TRP A 146 -6.56 3.10 -10.48
C TRP A 146 -7.61 2.52 -9.53
N GLU A 147 -7.89 1.24 -9.69
CA GLU A 147 -8.71 0.47 -8.76
C GLU A 147 -7.78 -0.37 -7.86
N GLU A 148 -7.74 -0.02 -6.57
CA GLU A 148 -7.05 -0.83 -5.56
C GLU A 148 -7.90 -2.06 -5.22
N LEU A 149 -7.30 -3.25 -5.34
CA LEU A 149 -7.94 -4.51 -4.96
C LEU A 149 -7.61 -4.90 -3.52
N SER A 150 -6.34 -4.74 -3.11
CA SER A 150 -5.91 -5.01 -1.75
C SER A 150 -4.60 -4.31 -1.42
N VAL A 151 -4.39 -4.02 -0.13
CA VAL A 151 -3.12 -3.53 0.38
C VAL A 151 -2.95 -3.92 1.85
N TYR A 152 -1.75 -4.39 2.22
CA TYR A 152 -1.43 -4.81 3.58
C TYR A 152 0.07 -4.71 3.89
N THR A 153 0.41 -4.81 5.17
CA THR A 153 1.80 -4.83 5.65
C THR A 153 2.15 -6.18 6.28
N ASP A 154 3.38 -6.63 6.13
CA ASP A 154 4.00 -7.75 6.84
C ASP A 154 5.28 -7.25 7.55
N PRO A 155 5.41 -7.40 8.88
CA PRO A 155 4.45 -7.98 9.80
C PRO A 155 3.23 -7.09 10.06
N ALA A 156 2.04 -7.69 10.02
CA ALA A 156 0.78 -7.01 10.34
C ALA A 156 0.69 -6.71 11.83
N GLY A 157 0.92 -5.45 12.21
CA GLY A 157 0.75 -4.97 13.59
C GLY A 157 1.79 -5.46 14.60
N ASN A 158 2.79 -6.27 14.21
CA ASN A 158 3.88 -6.68 15.09
C ASN A 158 4.99 -5.64 15.08
N TYR A 159 4.81 -4.60 15.89
CA TYR A 159 5.80 -3.56 16.11
C TYR A 159 6.30 -3.58 17.57
N PRO A 160 7.55 -3.16 17.85
CA PRO A 160 8.53 -2.64 16.89
C PRO A 160 9.17 -3.73 16.01
N THR A 161 9.64 -3.35 14.82
CA THR A 161 10.32 -4.25 13.86
C THR A 161 11.49 -3.52 13.17
N GLN A 162 12.41 -4.31 12.61
CA GLN A 162 13.54 -3.81 11.81
C GLN A 162 13.20 -3.66 10.33
N SER A 163 12.16 -4.34 9.87
CA SER A 163 11.75 -4.31 8.48
C SER A 163 10.23 -4.45 8.35
N VAL A 164 9.70 -3.86 7.30
CA VAL A 164 8.30 -3.98 6.89
C VAL A 164 8.26 -4.17 5.38
N THR A 165 7.51 -5.17 4.94
CA THR A 165 7.11 -5.32 3.55
C THR A 165 5.67 -4.85 3.39
N VAL A 166 5.42 -3.94 2.46
CA VAL A 166 4.09 -3.50 2.06
C VAL A 166 3.75 -4.16 0.73
N LEU A 167 2.64 -4.88 0.70
CA LEU A 167 2.14 -5.57 -0.48
C LEU A 167 0.80 -4.97 -0.87
N GLY A 168 0.60 -4.75 -2.15
CA GLY A 168 -0.69 -4.30 -2.67
C GLY A 168 -0.88 -4.68 -4.12
N CYS A 169 -2.12 -4.75 -4.55
CA CYS A 169 -2.45 -5.03 -5.94
C CYS A 169 -3.66 -4.23 -6.41
N GLY A 170 -3.73 -4.02 -7.71
CA GLY A 170 -4.80 -3.27 -8.35
C GLY A 170 -4.62 -3.25 -9.86
N TYR A 171 -5.50 -2.54 -10.55
CA TYR A 171 -5.44 -2.41 -12.00
C TYR A 171 -5.89 -1.01 -12.43
N PHE A 172 -5.47 -0.61 -13.62
CA PHE A 172 -5.97 0.60 -14.25
C PHE A 172 -7.24 0.33 -15.03
N TYR A 173 -8.17 1.27 -15.03
CA TYR A 173 -9.36 1.22 -15.87
C TYR A 173 -9.76 2.58 -16.41
N PHE A 174 -10.53 2.58 -17.50
CA PHE A 174 -11.22 3.76 -18.02
C PHE A 174 -12.43 3.34 -18.87
N GLU A 175 -13.32 4.28 -19.12
CA GLU A 175 -14.50 4.07 -19.96
C GLU A 175 -14.49 5.04 -21.16
N ILE A 176 -14.87 4.55 -22.33
CA ILE A 176 -15.06 5.35 -23.55
C ILE A 176 -16.51 5.25 -23.99
N ASP A 177 -17.13 6.38 -24.30
CA ASP A 177 -18.44 6.44 -24.93
C ASP A 177 -18.39 5.91 -26.37
N ASN A 178 -19.21 4.91 -26.69
CA ASN A 178 -19.26 4.27 -28.01
C ASN A 178 -19.72 5.22 -29.13
N GLY A 179 -20.37 6.34 -28.77
CA GLY A 179 -20.77 7.40 -29.71
C GLY A 179 -19.65 8.37 -30.07
N ALA A 180 -18.54 8.38 -29.32
CA ALA A 180 -17.38 9.20 -29.60
C ALA A 180 -16.41 8.37 -30.46
N SER A 181 -16.32 8.69 -31.76
CA SER A 181 -15.32 8.11 -32.66
C SER A 181 -13.93 8.67 -32.33
N VAL A 182 -13.34 8.25 -31.23
CA VAL A 182 -11.99 8.60 -30.82
C VAL A 182 -11.14 7.34 -30.92
N GLY A 183 -10.20 7.32 -31.87
CA GLY A 183 -9.17 6.29 -31.91
C GLY A 183 -8.27 6.46 -30.68
N PHE A 184 -8.51 5.67 -29.64
CA PHE A 184 -7.71 5.64 -28.43
C PHE A 184 -7.04 4.28 -28.35
N ASP A 185 -5.72 4.26 -28.54
CA ASP A 185 -4.89 3.08 -28.32
C ASP A 185 -3.99 3.36 -27.12
N LEU A 186 -4.21 2.63 -26.03
CA LEU A 186 -3.41 2.71 -24.82
C LEU A 186 -2.84 1.33 -24.54
N ALA A 187 -1.53 1.18 -24.77
CA ALA A 187 -0.85 -0.10 -24.64
C ALA A 187 -1.04 -0.71 -23.24
N GLY A 188 -1.23 -2.02 -23.16
CA GLY A 188 -1.43 -2.72 -21.88
C GLY A 188 -2.85 -2.71 -21.33
N PHE A 189 -3.83 -2.23 -22.10
CA PHE A 189 -5.26 -2.29 -21.77
C PHE A 189 -6.02 -3.19 -22.73
N SER A 190 -7.02 -3.91 -22.22
CA SER A 190 -7.96 -4.67 -23.02
C SER A 190 -9.40 -4.32 -22.64
N ALA A 191 -10.30 -4.35 -23.62
CA ALA A 191 -11.73 -4.21 -23.34
C ALA A 191 -12.21 -5.35 -22.44
N SER A 192 -12.81 -5.01 -21.30
CA SER A 192 -13.30 -5.97 -20.30
C SER A 192 -14.82 -5.96 -20.15
N GLY A 193 -15.49 -4.91 -20.62
CA GLY A 193 -16.94 -4.82 -20.64
C GLY A 193 -17.42 -3.81 -21.67
N SER A 194 -18.62 -3.99 -22.19
CA SER A 194 -19.26 -3.03 -23.09
C SER A 194 -20.76 -3.01 -22.87
N THR A 195 -21.32 -1.81 -22.79
CA THR A 195 -22.76 -1.53 -22.79
C THR A 195 -23.16 -0.93 -24.14
N SER A 196 -24.44 -0.60 -24.33
CA SER A 196 -24.86 0.13 -25.53
C SER A 196 -24.20 1.50 -25.67
N THR A 197 -23.74 2.10 -24.56
CA THR A 197 -23.25 3.49 -24.51
C THR A 197 -21.77 3.60 -24.22
N THR A 198 -21.17 2.66 -23.50
CA THR A 198 -19.78 2.72 -23.03
C THR A 198 -19.03 1.42 -23.24
N THR A 199 -17.72 1.50 -23.45
CA THR A 199 -16.81 0.35 -23.39
C THR A 199 -15.77 0.60 -22.30
N THR A 200 -15.67 -0.34 -21.36
CA THR A 200 -14.70 -0.33 -20.26
C THR A 200 -13.44 -1.06 -20.68
N TYR A 201 -12.31 -0.42 -20.46
CA TYR A 201 -10.99 -0.96 -20.71
C TYR A 201 -10.26 -1.12 -19.38
N THR A 202 -9.58 -2.24 -19.19
CA THR A 202 -8.82 -2.53 -17.98
C THR A 202 -7.43 -3.04 -18.33
N SER A 203 -6.43 -2.68 -17.53
CA SER A 203 -5.13 -3.34 -17.58
C SER A 203 -5.18 -4.72 -16.93
N ARG A 204 -4.11 -5.50 -17.10
CA ARG A 204 -3.85 -6.62 -16.18
C ARG A 204 -3.65 -6.09 -14.76
N THR A 205 -3.95 -6.93 -13.77
CA THR A 205 -3.61 -6.64 -12.37
C THR A 205 -2.10 -6.52 -12.21
N MET A 206 -1.68 -5.50 -11.47
CA MET A 206 -0.29 -5.28 -11.07
C MET A 206 -0.14 -5.64 -9.59
N ASP A 207 0.90 -6.40 -9.27
CA ASP A 207 1.30 -6.71 -7.91
C ASP A 207 2.48 -5.82 -7.52
N LEU A 208 2.32 -5.04 -6.45
CA LEU A 208 3.24 -4.00 -6.02
C LEU A 208 3.85 -4.39 -4.67
N GLN A 209 5.17 -4.19 -4.51
CA GLN A 209 5.88 -4.56 -3.29
C GLN A 209 6.88 -3.48 -2.86
N LEU A 210 6.71 -2.99 -1.64
CA LEU A 210 7.61 -2.04 -1.01
C LEU A 210 8.26 -2.70 0.21
N ASP A 211 9.51 -3.12 0.06
CA ASP A 211 10.36 -3.54 1.18
C ASP A 211 11.06 -2.32 1.77
N VAL A 212 10.98 -2.19 3.10
CA VAL A 212 11.58 -1.08 3.85
C VAL A 212 12.30 -1.63 5.07
N ASP A 213 13.61 -1.39 5.12
CA ASP A 213 14.40 -1.61 6.31
C ASP A 213 14.49 -0.32 7.14
N ALA A 214 14.45 -0.46 8.46
CA ALA A 214 14.57 0.65 9.39
C ALA A 214 15.88 1.43 9.18
N SER A 215 16.94 0.77 8.66
CA SER A 215 18.21 1.42 8.31
C SER A 215 18.06 2.49 7.23
N ASP A 216 17.13 2.31 6.29
CA ASP A 216 16.93 3.17 5.13
C ASP A 216 16.15 4.45 5.48
N LEU A 217 15.37 4.41 6.57
CA LEU A 217 14.48 5.47 7.03
C LEU A 217 15.19 6.56 7.85
#